data_AF-A0A9J7N0C0-F1
#
_entry.id   AF-A0A9J7N0C0-F1
#
_cell.length_a   1.000
_cell.length_b   1.000
_cell.length_c   1.000
_cell.angle_alpha   90.00
_cell.angle_beta   90.00
_cell.angle_gamma   90.00
#
_symmetry.space_group_name_H-M   'P 1'
#
loop_
_entity.id
_entity.type
_entity.pdbx_description
1 polymer ?
#
loop_
_entity_poly.entity_id
_entity_poly.type
_entity_poly.pdbx_seq_one_letter_code
_entity_poly.pdbx_strand_id
1 'polypeptide(L)'
;MGPERIEIATVTLEEPEPNPDAVQDVVYPVVGRAVRRIRNSRFCDVHILGQWNEALDKAQILLPENRPLLTKLQEEFMESSEEEAFLVLKGQQLSQSLLPKVLCLTNSNVLKMLKPYLSAGLGPKIFSVDSDPVEMFLALKEVTPGGDVSPVSPEDRTGVLQDSRLPKLVQMTGVDVIVADLRTEAGEFGQEENLTKDNFLLLCLLALKSLPAGGVLVCCVHTVLTRFTAGLVYILHSVFNKVSLSPLQTDSRPSQLLVCAGYRGYEPTLLEVLQEVRQTLCELQGDRDVLEVVPMQQLLGDGRFQHFLKAANEAVLYRSLATVVRWEKQLLQNSSMQGTEG
;
A
#
# COMPACT_ATOMS: atom_id res chain seq x y z
N MET A 1 23.36 -6.16 27.33
CA MET A 1 23.39 -6.52 25.90
C MET A 1 22.58 -5.47 25.18
N GLY A 2 23.20 -4.66 24.32
CA GLY A 2 22.48 -3.62 23.57
C GLY A 2 21.53 -4.26 22.55
N PRO A 3 20.50 -3.55 22.08
CA PRO A 3 19.65 -4.06 21.00
C PRO A 3 20.53 -4.20 19.75
N GLU A 4 20.65 -5.42 19.24
CA GLU A 4 21.16 -5.65 17.89
C GLU A 4 20.30 -4.82 16.93
N ARG A 5 20.90 -3.81 16.31
CA ARG A 5 20.28 -3.09 15.19
C ARG A 5 20.08 -4.10 14.07
N ILE A 6 18.84 -4.56 13.90
CA ILE A 6 18.45 -5.35 12.75
C ILE A 6 18.64 -4.45 11.53
N GLU A 7 19.62 -4.77 10.67
CA GLU A 7 19.82 -4.06 9.41
C GLU A 7 18.49 -3.98 8.64
N ILE A 8 18.19 -2.77 8.15
CA ILE A 8 16.99 -2.51 7.36
C ILE A 8 17.18 -3.24 6.03
N ALA A 9 16.59 -4.42 5.89
CA ALA A 9 16.54 -5.14 4.63
C ALA A 9 15.54 -4.46 3.68
N THR A 10 15.87 -3.26 3.21
CA THR A 10 15.20 -2.66 2.05
C THR A 10 15.53 -3.53 0.86
N VAL A 11 14.52 -4.18 0.30
CA VAL A 11 14.69 -4.94 -0.94
C VAL A 11 14.38 -3.97 -2.08
N THR A 12 15.30 -3.88 -3.03
CA THR A 12 15.15 -3.03 -4.21
C THR A 12 15.24 -3.90 -5.45
N LEU A 13 14.31 -3.66 -6.38
CA LEU A 13 14.41 -4.15 -7.74
C LEU A 13 14.81 -2.98 -8.64
N GLU A 14 16.03 -3.09 -9.15
CA GLU A 14 16.57 -2.22 -10.19
C GLU A 14 16.59 -3.01 -11.50
N GLU A 15 16.71 -2.30 -12.61
CA GLU A 15 16.73 -2.79 -13.99
C GLU A 15 17.32 -4.19 -14.20
N PRO A 16 16.72 -4.96 -15.14
CA PRO A 16 16.84 -4.66 -16.56
C PRO A 16 15.58 -4.91 -17.38
N GLU A 17 15.54 -4.29 -18.56
CA GLU A 17 14.42 -4.24 -19.50
C GLU A 17 13.48 -5.45 -19.45
N PRO A 18 12.37 -5.37 -18.69
CA PRO A 18 11.16 -6.01 -19.19
C PRO A 18 10.81 -5.24 -20.47
N ASN A 19 10.64 -5.95 -21.59
CA ASN A 19 10.07 -5.30 -22.77
C ASN A 19 8.72 -4.69 -22.32
N PRO A 20 8.57 -3.35 -22.30
CA PRO A 20 7.34 -2.73 -21.81
C PRO A 20 6.12 -3.24 -22.59
N ASP A 21 6.31 -3.63 -23.86
CA ASP A 21 5.27 -4.22 -24.70
C ASP A 21 4.80 -5.60 -24.18
N ALA A 22 5.69 -6.37 -23.53
CA ALA A 22 5.40 -7.74 -23.10
C ALA A 22 4.55 -7.85 -21.83
N VAL A 23 4.45 -6.79 -21.02
CA VAL A 23 3.57 -6.77 -19.84
C VAL A 23 2.14 -6.41 -20.23
N GLN A 24 1.98 -5.59 -21.27
CA GLN A 24 0.71 -4.97 -21.66
C GLN A 24 -0.26 -5.95 -22.30
N ASP A 25 0.23 -6.85 -23.16
CA ASP A 25 -0.57 -7.89 -23.83
C ASP A 25 -1.11 -8.97 -22.88
N VAL A 26 -0.78 -8.90 -21.60
CA VAL A 26 -0.99 -9.98 -20.63
C VAL A 26 -1.73 -9.50 -19.37
N VAL A 27 -2.17 -8.24 -19.31
CA VAL A 27 -2.99 -7.78 -18.18
C VAL A 27 -4.44 -8.16 -18.43
N TYR A 28 -5.05 -8.93 -17.51
CA TYR A 28 -6.48 -9.26 -17.57
C TYR A 28 -7.00 -9.74 -16.20
N PRO A 29 -8.27 -9.48 -15.87
CA PRO A 29 -8.82 -9.93 -14.60
C PRO A 29 -9.13 -11.44 -14.63
N VAL A 30 -8.56 -12.20 -13.70
CA VAL A 30 -8.99 -13.57 -13.42
C VAL A 30 -9.91 -13.56 -12.21
N VAL A 31 -11.17 -13.90 -12.43
CA VAL A 31 -12.18 -13.96 -11.36
C VAL A 31 -12.24 -15.36 -10.75
N GLY A 32 -12.27 -15.43 -9.43
CA GLY A 32 -12.48 -16.67 -8.69
C GLY A 32 -13.22 -16.45 -7.39
N ARG A 33 -13.06 -17.40 -6.46
CA ARG A 33 -13.61 -17.29 -5.11
C ARG A 33 -12.75 -16.38 -4.26
N ALA A 34 -13.37 -15.47 -3.51
CA ALA A 34 -12.69 -14.55 -2.61
C ALA A 34 -11.80 -15.32 -1.61
N VAL A 35 -10.56 -14.88 -1.49
CA VAL A 35 -9.60 -15.43 -0.52
C VAL A 35 -9.57 -14.50 0.66
N ARG A 36 -10.22 -14.89 1.77
CA ARG A 36 -10.26 -14.02 2.96
C ARG A 36 -8.92 -13.97 3.68
N ARG A 37 -8.27 -15.13 3.82
CA ARG A 37 -7.01 -15.29 4.53
C ARG A 37 -5.98 -16.03 3.70
N ILE A 38 -4.78 -15.48 3.66
CA ILE A 38 -3.70 -15.95 2.81
C ILE A 38 -2.93 -17.05 3.55
N ARG A 39 -3.24 -18.31 3.23
CA ARG A 39 -2.56 -19.49 3.81
C ARG A 39 -1.42 -20.01 2.94
N ASN A 40 -1.35 -19.59 1.69
CA ASN A 40 -0.32 -19.99 0.74
C ASN A 40 -0.05 -18.83 -0.21
N SER A 41 1.22 -18.58 -0.51
CA SER A 41 1.65 -17.63 -1.52
C SER A 41 2.91 -18.15 -2.19
N ARG A 42 3.03 -17.94 -3.51
CA ARG A 42 4.28 -18.20 -4.25
C ARG A 42 5.35 -17.13 -4.01
N PHE A 43 4.98 -16.05 -3.31
CA PHE A 43 5.82 -14.90 -2.98
C PHE A 43 6.22 -14.89 -1.50
N CYS A 44 6.21 -16.05 -0.83
CA CYS A 44 6.67 -16.21 0.55
C CYS A 44 6.97 -17.69 0.83
N ASP A 45 7.95 -17.98 1.68
CA ASP A 45 8.17 -19.31 2.22
C ASP A 45 6.96 -19.82 3.02
N VAL A 46 6.62 -21.09 2.77
CA VAL A 46 5.44 -21.73 3.38
C VAL A 46 5.56 -21.86 4.90
N HIS A 47 6.77 -22.01 5.44
CA HIS A 47 6.98 -22.15 6.88
C HIS A 47 6.80 -20.81 7.59
N ILE A 48 7.32 -19.72 7.02
CA ILE A 48 7.16 -18.37 7.58
C ILE A 48 5.68 -17.98 7.57
N LEU A 49 5.01 -18.16 6.43
CA LEU A 49 3.59 -17.87 6.32
C LEU A 49 2.75 -18.77 7.22
N GLY A 50 3.16 -20.02 7.42
CA GLY A 50 2.55 -20.95 8.36
C GLY A 50 2.66 -20.46 9.81
N GLN A 51 3.85 -20.07 10.24
CA GLN A 51 4.10 -19.52 11.59
C GLN A 51 3.33 -18.22 11.83
N TRP A 52 3.28 -17.33 10.84
CA TRP A 52 2.49 -16.11 10.92
C TRP A 52 1.00 -16.43 11.09
N ASN A 53 0.46 -17.34 10.29
CA ASN A 53 -0.93 -17.76 10.42
C ASN A 53 -1.20 -18.42 11.78
N GLU A 54 -0.29 -19.24 12.29
CA GLU A 54 -0.43 -19.83 13.62
C GLU A 54 -0.46 -18.76 14.72
N ALA A 55 0.40 -17.75 14.63
CA ALA A 55 0.41 -16.62 15.56
C ALA A 55 -0.92 -15.86 15.52
N LEU A 56 -1.46 -15.59 14.35
CA LEU A 56 -2.78 -14.95 14.19
C LEU A 56 -3.92 -15.76 14.82
N ASP A 57 -3.82 -17.10 14.82
CA ASP A 57 -4.85 -17.98 15.40
C ASP A 57 -4.75 -18.10 16.92
N LYS A 58 -3.54 -17.96 17.49
CA LYS A 58 -3.26 -18.37 18.87
C LYS A 58 -2.83 -17.24 19.81
N ALA A 59 -2.32 -16.13 19.30
CA ALA A 59 -1.79 -15.05 20.13
C ALA A 59 -2.93 -14.33 20.86
N GLN A 60 -2.88 -14.35 22.20
CA GLN A 60 -3.92 -13.74 23.03
C GLN A 60 -3.90 -12.22 22.90
N ILE A 61 -2.74 -11.62 22.68
CA ILE A 61 -2.59 -10.17 22.51
C ILE A 61 -3.42 -9.62 21.34
N LEU A 62 -3.73 -10.45 20.34
CA LEU A 62 -4.52 -10.08 19.17
C LEU A 62 -6.04 -10.24 19.41
N LEU A 63 -6.47 -10.81 20.54
CA LEU A 63 -7.88 -10.96 20.88
C LEU A 63 -8.52 -9.58 21.16
N PRO A 64 -9.81 -9.39 20.83
CA PRO A 64 -10.51 -8.11 21.01
C PRO A 64 -10.45 -7.55 22.45
N GLU A 65 -10.46 -8.43 23.46
CA GLU A 65 -10.36 -8.07 24.87
C GLU A 65 -9.04 -7.39 25.25
N ASN A 66 -7.95 -7.68 24.53
CA ASN A 66 -6.62 -7.12 24.77
C ASN A 66 -6.32 -5.88 23.91
N ARG A 67 -7.31 -5.39 23.14
CA ARG A 67 -7.15 -4.21 22.27
C ARG A 67 -6.61 -2.96 22.97
N PRO A 68 -7.04 -2.60 24.21
CA PRO A 68 -6.49 -1.41 24.88
C PRO A 68 -4.98 -1.52 25.14
N LEU A 69 -4.50 -2.70 25.50
CA LEU A 69 -3.06 -2.94 25.70
C LEU A 69 -2.33 -2.91 24.36
N LEU A 70 -2.90 -3.54 23.33
CA LEU A 70 -2.33 -3.54 21.98
C LEU A 70 -2.14 -2.11 21.46
N THR A 71 -3.14 -1.25 21.59
CA THR A 71 -3.07 0.17 21.17
C THR A 71 -1.98 0.91 21.92
N LYS A 72 -1.87 0.72 23.25
CA LYS A 72 -0.80 1.32 24.04
C LYS A 72 0.59 0.87 23.57
N LEU A 73 0.77 -0.43 23.31
CA LEU A 73 2.03 -0.98 22.82
C LEU A 73 2.37 -0.47 21.41
N GLN A 74 1.38 -0.29 20.54
CA GLN A 74 1.54 0.32 19.21
C GLN A 74 2.00 1.78 19.32
N GLU A 75 1.39 2.57 20.20
CA GLU A 75 1.76 3.98 20.43
C GLU A 75 3.20 4.12 20.93
N GLU A 76 3.61 3.30 21.91
CA GLU A 76 5.00 3.28 22.43
C GLU A 76 6.02 2.87 21.35
N PHE A 77 5.63 2.00 20.41
CA PHE A 77 6.51 1.54 19.34
C PHE A 77 6.63 2.54 18.19
N MET A 78 5.56 3.28 17.91
CA MET A 78 5.48 4.23 16.80
C MET A 78 6.53 5.34 16.87
N GLU A 79 6.84 5.85 18.07
CA GLU A 79 7.84 6.90 18.28
C GLU A 79 9.26 6.50 17.80
N SER A 80 9.58 5.20 17.78
CA SER A 80 10.89 4.69 17.34
C SER A 80 10.99 4.40 15.84
N SER A 81 9.86 4.17 15.17
CA SER A 81 9.80 3.67 13.79
C SER A 81 9.85 4.78 12.73
N GLU A 82 9.50 6.02 13.09
CA GLU A 82 9.50 7.17 12.18
C GLU A 82 10.92 7.47 11.66
N GLU A 83 11.96 7.18 12.46
CA GLU A 83 13.36 7.33 12.07
C GLU A 83 13.79 6.31 10.99
N GLU A 84 13.24 5.09 10.99
CA GLU A 84 13.62 4.04 10.03
C GLU A 84 13.01 4.30 8.64
N ALA A 85 11.72 4.63 8.57
CA ALA A 85 11.08 5.03 7.31
C ALA A 85 11.77 6.27 6.71
N PHE A 86 12.22 7.18 7.58
CA PHE A 86 13.02 8.32 7.19
C PHE A 86 14.36 7.90 6.57
N LEU A 87 15.12 6.98 7.17
CA LEU A 87 16.39 6.48 6.60
C LEU A 87 16.24 5.87 5.20
N VAL A 88 15.16 5.10 4.97
CA VAL A 88 14.87 4.47 3.67
C VAL A 88 14.70 5.51 2.56
N LEU A 89 13.94 6.58 2.83
CA LEU A 89 13.71 7.64 1.85
C LEU A 89 14.97 8.48 1.59
N LYS A 90 15.83 8.67 2.60
CA LYS A 90 17.14 9.34 2.47
C LYS A 90 18.06 8.60 1.49
N GLY A 91 18.02 7.27 1.51
CA GLY A 91 18.82 6.42 0.63
C GLY A 91 18.35 6.39 -0.83
N GLN A 92 17.12 6.83 -1.12
CA GLN A 92 16.50 6.72 -2.45
C GLN A 92 16.81 7.89 -3.40
N GLN A 93 17.62 8.89 -2.99
CA GLN A 93 18.00 10.07 -3.79
C GLN A 93 16.84 10.65 -4.62
N LEU A 94 15.73 11.00 -3.95
CA LEU A 94 14.61 11.70 -4.58
C LEU A 94 15.13 12.97 -5.28
N SER A 95 14.81 13.11 -6.57
CA SER A 95 15.42 14.11 -7.46
C SER A 95 15.39 15.53 -6.88
N GLN A 96 16.50 16.25 -6.98
CA GLN A 96 16.71 17.64 -6.53
C GLN A 96 15.95 18.68 -7.39
N SER A 97 14.67 18.42 -7.68
CA SER A 97 13.80 19.43 -8.30
C SER A 97 13.54 20.54 -7.29
N LEU A 98 13.65 21.79 -7.75
CA LEU A 98 13.67 23.00 -6.93
C LEU A 98 12.37 23.27 -6.16
N LEU A 99 11.27 22.52 -6.37
CA LEU A 99 10.01 22.57 -5.60
C LEU A 99 9.03 21.46 -6.07
N PRO A 100 9.03 20.24 -5.52
CA PRO A 100 8.10 19.20 -5.95
C PRO A 100 6.65 19.52 -5.55
N LYS A 101 5.69 19.40 -6.47
CA LYS A 101 4.26 19.38 -6.14
C LYS A 101 3.90 18.02 -5.58
N VAL A 102 3.38 17.99 -4.35
CA VAL A 102 3.13 16.73 -3.64
C VAL A 102 1.64 16.55 -3.40
N LEU A 103 1.10 15.45 -3.93
CA LEU A 103 -0.26 15.02 -3.64
C LEU A 103 -0.22 14.04 -2.48
N CYS A 104 -0.93 14.36 -1.40
CA CYS A 104 -0.94 13.56 -0.20
C CYS A 104 -2.33 13.01 0.08
N LEU A 105 -2.43 11.69 0.07
CA LEU A 105 -3.65 10.91 0.25
C LEU A 105 -3.58 10.17 1.58
N THR A 106 -3.40 10.93 2.66
CA THR A 106 -3.37 10.38 4.01
C THR A 106 -3.69 11.45 5.05
N ASN A 107 -4.45 11.05 6.08
CA ASN A 107 -4.68 11.83 7.30
C ASN A 107 -3.60 11.60 8.38
N SER A 108 -2.58 10.77 8.10
CA SER A 108 -1.76 10.10 9.11
C SER A 108 -0.32 10.64 9.25
N ASN A 109 0.35 10.19 10.31
CA ASN A 109 1.75 10.46 10.69
C ASN A 109 2.77 10.26 9.55
N VAL A 110 2.42 9.58 8.46
CA VAL A 110 3.25 9.47 7.25
C VAL A 110 3.59 10.86 6.68
N LEU A 111 2.67 11.83 6.73
CA LEU A 111 2.97 13.23 6.39
C LEU A 111 4.01 13.86 7.31
N LYS A 112 3.97 13.53 8.61
CA LYS A 112 4.97 14.00 9.58
C LYS A 112 6.34 13.36 9.29
N MET A 113 6.37 12.06 8.98
CA MET A 113 7.58 11.35 8.57
C MET A 113 8.21 11.91 7.29
N LEU A 114 7.38 12.32 6.33
CA LEU A 114 7.82 12.85 5.04
C LEU A 114 8.15 14.34 5.07
N LYS A 115 7.65 15.07 6.07
CA LYS A 115 7.81 16.52 6.21
C LYS A 115 9.26 17.01 6.06
N PRO A 116 10.30 16.35 6.61
CA PRO A 116 11.67 16.84 6.46
C PRO A 116 12.26 16.62 5.06
N TYR A 117 11.73 15.70 4.26
CA TYR A 117 12.08 15.53 2.83
C TYR A 117 11.37 16.54 1.95
N LEU A 118 10.13 16.84 2.32
CA LEU A 118 9.31 17.85 1.67
C LEU A 118 9.84 19.27 1.93
N SER A 119 10.40 19.53 3.11
CA SER A 119 10.83 20.87 3.54
C SER A 119 12.30 21.18 3.32
N ALA A 120 13.07 20.38 2.57
CA ALA A 120 14.49 20.61 2.31
C ALA A 120 14.75 21.77 1.31
N GLY A 121 14.10 22.93 1.51
CA GLY A 121 14.51 24.19 0.88
C GLY A 121 13.39 25.18 0.61
N LEU A 122 12.23 24.74 0.13
CA LEU A 122 11.13 25.62 -0.27
C LEU A 122 9.81 24.87 -0.04
N GLY A 123 8.83 25.51 0.63
CA GLY A 123 7.60 24.86 1.08
C GLY A 123 6.81 24.20 -0.07
N PRO A 124 6.64 22.86 -0.08
CA PRO A 124 5.94 22.20 -1.16
C PRO A 124 4.45 22.56 -1.11
N LYS A 125 3.83 22.62 -2.30
CA LYS A 125 2.37 22.70 -2.40
C LYS A 125 1.82 21.32 -2.10
N ILE A 126 1.47 21.10 -0.84
CA ILE A 126 0.82 19.87 -0.38
C ILE A 126 -0.66 20.00 -0.67
N PHE A 127 -1.17 19.10 -1.49
CA PHE A 127 -2.61 18.89 -1.66
C PHE A 127 -2.99 17.75 -0.71
N SER A 128 -3.51 18.10 0.47
CA SER A 128 -4.11 17.13 1.40
C SER A 128 -5.57 16.95 1.02
N VAL A 129 -6.01 15.71 0.90
CA VAL A 129 -7.42 15.38 0.71
C VAL A 129 -7.87 14.60 1.94
N ASP A 130 -8.64 15.26 2.80
CA ASP A 130 -9.21 14.67 4.02
C ASP A 130 -10.46 13.84 3.66
N SER A 131 -10.31 12.84 2.79
CA SER A 131 -11.41 11.98 2.33
C SER A 131 -10.94 10.55 2.09
N ASP A 132 -11.88 9.60 2.18
CA ASP A 132 -11.64 8.21 1.80
C ASP A 132 -11.05 8.18 0.37
N PRO A 133 -9.90 7.51 0.14
CA PRO A 133 -9.36 7.31 -1.20
C PRO A 133 -10.45 6.88 -2.19
N VAL A 134 -11.36 5.99 -1.80
CA VAL A 134 -12.46 5.50 -2.66
C VAL A 134 -13.36 6.64 -3.15
N GLU A 135 -13.76 7.56 -2.27
CA GLU A 135 -14.57 8.74 -2.60
C GLU A 135 -13.85 9.70 -3.55
N MET A 136 -12.54 9.91 -3.31
CA MET A 136 -11.71 10.69 -4.24
C MET A 136 -11.65 10.05 -5.63
N PHE A 137 -11.59 8.72 -5.68
CA PHE A 137 -11.50 7.95 -6.92
C PHE A 137 -12.82 7.79 -7.67
N LEU A 138 -13.95 7.84 -6.98
CA LEU A 138 -15.28 7.91 -7.59
C LEU A 138 -15.55 9.31 -8.15
N ALA A 139 -15.13 10.36 -7.44
CA ALA A 139 -15.22 11.74 -7.93
C ALA A 139 -14.37 11.99 -9.20
N LEU A 140 -13.27 11.26 -9.39
CA LEU A 140 -12.47 11.28 -10.63
C LEU A 140 -13.16 10.61 -11.83
N LYS A 141 -14.23 9.81 -11.62
CA LYS A 141 -14.94 9.04 -12.67
C LYS A 141 -16.06 9.85 -13.35
N GLU A 142 -16.61 10.86 -12.69
CA GLU A 142 -17.72 11.68 -13.21
C GLU A 142 -17.29 12.82 -14.14
N VAL A 143 -15.99 13.12 -14.23
CA VAL A 143 -15.49 14.16 -15.13
C VAL A 143 -15.07 13.53 -16.46
N THR A 144 -16.03 13.48 -17.40
CA THR A 144 -15.74 13.18 -18.81
C THR A 144 -14.91 14.31 -19.44
N PRO A 145 -13.95 14.02 -20.33
CA PRO A 145 -13.27 15.06 -21.07
C PRO A 145 -14.21 15.60 -22.16
N GLY A 146 -14.89 16.72 -21.87
CA GLY A 146 -15.55 17.55 -22.89
C GLY A 146 -17.08 17.66 -22.85
N GLY A 147 -17.77 17.39 -21.74
CA GLY A 147 -19.23 17.53 -21.67
C GLY A 147 -19.72 18.90 -21.18
N ASP A 148 -20.47 19.62 -22.02
CA ASP A 148 -21.27 20.80 -21.62
C ASP A 148 -22.32 20.42 -20.56
N VAL A 149 -22.40 21.21 -19.49
CA VAL A 149 -23.31 20.98 -18.36
C VAL A 149 -24.71 21.48 -18.72
N SER A 150 -25.71 20.60 -18.62
CA SER A 150 -27.11 21.01 -18.47
C SER A 150 -27.71 20.44 -17.18
N PRO A 151 -28.64 21.17 -16.53
CA PRO A 151 -28.98 20.94 -15.13
C PRO A 151 -30.07 19.88 -15.01
N VAL A 152 -29.87 18.90 -14.12
CA VAL A 152 -30.95 18.04 -13.63
C VAL A 152 -31.37 18.54 -12.26
N SER A 153 -32.67 18.82 -12.12
CA SER A 153 -33.34 19.33 -10.93
C SER A 153 -33.81 18.15 -10.02
N PRO A 154 -34.30 18.45 -8.80
CA PRO A 154 -34.03 17.69 -7.58
C PRO A 154 -35.06 16.59 -7.28
N GLU A 155 -34.77 15.80 -6.24
CA GLU A 155 -35.52 14.66 -5.64
C GLU A 155 -34.91 13.32 -6.10
N ASP A 156 -33.97 12.67 -5.40
CA ASP A 156 -33.96 12.30 -3.98
C ASP A 156 -32.54 12.17 -3.38
N ARG A 157 -32.43 12.54 -2.10
CA ARG A 157 -31.24 12.56 -1.25
C ARG A 157 -30.96 11.15 -0.72
N THR A 158 -29.71 10.74 -0.48
CA THR A 158 -28.94 11.14 0.71
C THR A 158 -27.50 10.62 0.56
N GLY A 159 -26.56 11.45 0.12
CA GLY A 159 -25.61 12.12 1.01
C GLY A 159 -24.44 12.67 0.20
N VAL A 160 -24.76 13.56 -0.73
CA VAL A 160 -23.82 14.20 -1.67
C VAL A 160 -22.83 15.07 -0.90
N LEU A 161 -21.55 14.73 -0.98
CA LEU A 161 -20.42 15.64 -0.74
C LEU A 161 -20.45 16.74 -1.83
N GLN A 162 -21.27 17.77 -1.62
CA GLN A 162 -21.11 19.04 -2.32
C GLN A 162 -19.87 19.73 -1.76
N ASP A 163 -18.68 19.36 -2.21
CA ASP A 163 -17.49 20.16 -1.96
C ASP A 163 -16.86 20.63 -3.27
N SER A 164 -17.00 21.94 -3.49
CA SER A 164 -16.47 22.78 -4.59
C SER A 164 -14.96 22.69 -4.84
N ARG A 165 -14.25 21.74 -4.21
CA ARG A 165 -12.80 21.50 -4.29
C ARG A 165 -12.44 20.40 -5.28
N LEU A 166 -13.36 19.49 -5.58
CA LEU A 166 -13.17 18.33 -6.45
C LEU A 166 -12.85 18.64 -7.93
N PRO A 167 -13.38 19.71 -8.57
CA PRO A 167 -13.00 20.07 -9.94
C PRO A 167 -11.50 20.40 -10.10
N LYS A 168 -10.79 20.71 -9.00
CA LYS A 168 -9.37 21.05 -9.03
C LYS A 168 -8.45 19.83 -9.06
N LEU A 169 -8.88 18.67 -8.58
CA LEU A 169 -8.02 17.47 -8.51
C LEU A 169 -7.88 16.77 -9.87
N VAL A 170 -8.95 16.75 -10.66
CA VAL A 170 -8.99 16.21 -12.04
C VAL A 170 -8.07 16.99 -13.00
N GLN A 171 -7.73 18.23 -12.65
CA GLN A 171 -6.80 19.08 -13.41
C GLN A 171 -5.37 19.09 -12.85
N MET A 172 -5.04 18.23 -11.89
CA MET A 172 -3.69 18.18 -11.30
C MET A 172 -2.69 17.54 -12.26
N THR A 173 -2.30 18.32 -13.27
CA THR A 173 -1.14 18.06 -14.12
C THR A 173 0.12 18.54 -13.41
N GLY A 174 1.15 17.68 -13.43
CA GLY A 174 2.47 17.97 -12.88
C GLY A 174 2.53 17.88 -11.35
N VAL A 175 2.04 16.78 -10.78
CA VAL A 175 2.39 16.33 -9.41
C VAL A 175 3.67 15.52 -9.50
N ASP A 176 4.73 15.95 -8.85
CA ASP A 176 6.03 15.28 -8.93
C ASP A 176 6.10 14.07 -7.99
N VAL A 177 5.35 14.10 -6.88
CA VAL A 177 5.34 13.05 -5.86
C VAL A 177 3.91 12.77 -5.39
N ILE A 178 3.51 11.49 -5.39
CA ILE A 178 2.28 11.02 -4.75
C ILE A 178 2.67 10.27 -3.47
N VAL A 179 1.98 10.60 -2.39
CA VAL A 179 2.14 9.97 -1.08
C VAL A 179 0.79 9.41 -0.63
N ALA A 180 0.73 8.14 -0.23
CA ALA A 180 -0.48 7.53 0.31
C ALA A 180 -0.20 6.61 1.51
N ASP A 181 -1.17 6.46 2.40
CA ASP A 181 -1.15 5.45 3.46
C ASP A 181 -2.38 4.55 3.28
N LEU A 182 -2.16 3.35 2.74
CA LEU A 182 -3.24 2.39 2.47
C LEU A 182 -3.43 1.40 3.62
N ARG A 183 -2.76 1.58 4.76
CA ARG A 183 -2.92 0.68 5.90
C ARG A 183 -4.32 0.80 6.49
N THR A 184 -4.89 -0.32 6.92
CA THR A 184 -6.20 -0.38 7.55
C THR A 184 -6.18 -1.18 8.84
N GLU A 185 -6.89 -0.66 9.84
CA GLU A 185 -7.20 -1.38 11.07
C GLU A 185 -8.55 -2.13 10.98
N ALA A 186 -9.28 -1.95 9.86
CA ALA A 186 -10.53 -2.66 9.64
C ALA A 186 -10.29 -4.17 9.43
N GLY A 187 -11.31 -4.96 9.75
CA GLY A 187 -11.29 -6.41 9.59
C GLY A 187 -10.45 -7.16 10.62
N GLU A 188 -10.43 -8.48 10.46
CA GLU A 188 -9.60 -9.39 11.25
C GLU A 188 -8.15 -9.39 10.75
N PHE A 189 -7.23 -9.75 11.65
CA PHE A 189 -5.82 -9.86 11.29
C PHE A 189 -5.59 -10.85 10.14
N GLY A 190 -4.74 -10.46 9.19
CA GLY A 190 -4.39 -11.27 8.02
C GLY A 190 -5.37 -11.15 6.84
N GLN A 191 -6.35 -10.24 6.91
CA GLN A 191 -7.27 -9.92 5.80
C GLN A 191 -6.94 -8.58 5.13
N GLU A 192 -6.00 -7.81 5.66
CA GLU A 192 -5.81 -6.40 5.34
C GLU A 192 -5.41 -6.19 3.88
N GLU A 193 -4.55 -7.05 3.32
CA GLU A 193 -4.16 -6.98 1.91
C GLU A 193 -5.38 -7.08 0.98
N ASN A 194 -6.35 -7.95 1.29
CA ASN A 194 -7.55 -8.09 0.48
C ASN A 194 -8.51 -6.90 0.65
N LEU A 195 -8.57 -6.32 1.86
CA LEU A 195 -9.43 -5.18 2.15
C LEU A 195 -8.95 -3.90 1.45
N THR A 196 -7.65 -3.75 1.22
CA THR A 196 -7.06 -2.53 0.67
C THR A 196 -6.70 -2.62 -0.81
N LYS A 197 -6.92 -3.78 -1.44
CA LYS A 197 -6.50 -4.02 -2.82
C LYS A 197 -7.16 -3.11 -3.86
N ASP A 198 -8.43 -2.74 -3.68
CA ASP A 198 -9.11 -1.80 -4.59
C ASP A 198 -8.48 -0.41 -4.47
N ASN A 199 -8.22 0.04 -3.23
CA ASN A 199 -7.49 1.29 -2.97
C ASN A 199 -6.08 1.28 -3.58
N PHE A 200 -5.42 0.13 -3.58
CA PHE A 200 -4.10 0.01 -4.22
C PHE A 200 -4.17 0.05 -5.75
N LEU A 201 -5.12 -0.65 -6.38
CA LEU A 201 -5.39 -0.56 -7.81
C LEU A 201 -5.68 0.90 -8.22
N LEU A 202 -6.48 1.57 -7.40
CA LEU A 202 -6.83 2.94 -7.60
C LEU A 202 -5.63 3.88 -7.52
N LEU A 203 -4.80 3.73 -6.51
CA LEU A 203 -3.55 4.47 -6.39
C LEU A 203 -2.65 4.27 -7.60
N CYS A 204 -2.58 3.05 -8.16
CA CYS A 204 -1.86 2.78 -9.40
C CYS A 204 -2.45 3.60 -10.56
N LEU A 205 -3.78 3.58 -10.75
CA LEU A 205 -4.46 4.37 -11.79
C LEU A 205 -4.19 5.89 -11.65
N LEU A 206 -4.16 6.42 -10.43
CA LEU A 206 -3.82 7.83 -10.18
C LEU A 206 -2.37 8.12 -10.56
N ALA A 207 -1.43 7.28 -10.10
CA ALA A 207 -0.03 7.45 -10.40
C ALA A 207 0.22 7.47 -11.92
N LEU A 208 -0.44 6.56 -12.65
CA LEU A 208 -0.33 6.51 -14.10
C LEU A 208 -0.82 7.81 -14.77
N LYS A 209 -1.96 8.34 -14.32
CA LYS A 209 -2.59 9.54 -14.90
C LYS A 209 -1.91 10.86 -14.52
N SER A 210 -1.35 10.97 -13.32
CA SER A 210 -0.99 12.25 -12.72
C SER A 210 0.51 12.51 -12.62
N LEU A 211 1.35 11.48 -12.59
CA LEU A 211 2.80 11.65 -12.48
C LEU A 211 3.42 12.04 -13.84
N PRO A 212 4.31 13.05 -13.88
CA PRO A 212 5.15 13.33 -15.03
C PRO A 212 6.31 12.32 -15.10
N ALA A 213 7.00 12.27 -16.24
CA ALA A 213 8.24 11.51 -16.35
C ALA A 213 9.24 11.91 -15.26
N GLY A 214 9.86 10.92 -14.60
CA GLY A 214 10.71 11.12 -13.43
C GLY A 214 9.97 11.17 -12.09
N GLY A 215 8.63 11.19 -12.09
CA GLY A 215 7.81 11.25 -10.89
C GLY A 215 7.97 10.07 -9.93
N VAL A 216 7.50 10.25 -8.70
CA VAL A 216 7.66 9.29 -7.60
C VAL A 216 6.33 8.95 -6.94
N LEU A 217 6.11 7.66 -6.70
CA LEU A 217 5.03 7.16 -5.85
C LEU A 217 5.62 6.59 -4.56
N VAL A 218 5.10 7.05 -3.42
CA VAL A 218 5.42 6.54 -2.08
C VAL A 218 4.11 6.10 -1.44
N CYS A 219 4.01 4.84 -1.04
CA CYS A 219 2.83 4.41 -0.28
C CYS A 219 3.12 3.35 0.77
N CYS A 220 2.38 3.42 1.88
CA CYS A 220 2.34 2.33 2.85
C CYS A 220 1.30 1.31 2.39
N VAL A 221 1.70 0.04 2.27
CA VAL A 221 0.85 -1.11 1.94
C VAL A 221 0.99 -2.17 3.02
N HIS A 222 0.14 -3.19 3.02
CA HIS A 222 0.29 -4.33 3.93
C HIS A 222 1.33 -5.32 3.39
N THR A 223 0.89 -6.52 3.00
CA THR A 223 1.70 -7.52 2.33
C THR A 223 1.45 -7.53 0.82
N VAL A 224 2.32 -8.21 0.08
CA VAL A 224 2.17 -8.44 -1.36
C VAL A 224 2.16 -9.96 -1.60
N LEU A 225 1.28 -10.67 -0.88
CA LEU A 225 1.21 -12.13 -0.88
C LEU A 225 0.20 -12.66 -1.91
N THR A 226 -0.81 -11.89 -2.26
CA THR A 226 -1.80 -12.28 -3.27
C THR A 226 -1.24 -12.05 -4.68
N ARG A 227 -1.77 -12.83 -5.63
CA ARG A 227 -1.44 -12.69 -7.05
C ARG A 227 -1.92 -11.35 -7.63
N PHE A 228 -3.04 -10.84 -7.10
CA PHE A 228 -3.58 -9.53 -7.45
C PHE A 228 -2.59 -8.40 -7.10
N THR A 229 -2.19 -8.28 -5.84
CA THR A 229 -1.27 -7.23 -5.39
C THR A 229 0.11 -7.38 -6.03
N ALA A 230 0.61 -8.63 -6.15
CA ALA A 230 1.87 -8.90 -6.85
C ALA A 230 1.82 -8.47 -8.31
N GLY A 231 0.71 -8.70 -9.01
CA GLY A 231 0.51 -8.25 -10.38
C GLY A 231 0.54 -6.72 -10.50
N LEU A 232 -0.07 -6.00 -9.56
CA LEU A 232 -0.01 -4.53 -9.54
C LEU A 232 1.42 -4.01 -9.28
N VAL A 233 2.17 -4.62 -8.36
CA VAL A 233 3.58 -4.26 -8.13
C VAL A 233 4.45 -4.58 -9.36
N TYR A 234 4.14 -5.65 -10.09
CA TYR A 234 4.81 -5.98 -11.36
C TYR A 234 4.55 -4.93 -12.45
N ILE A 235 3.32 -4.44 -12.55
CA ILE A 235 2.96 -3.34 -13.46
C ILE A 235 3.67 -2.04 -13.06
N LEU A 236 3.74 -1.73 -11.75
CA LEU A 236 4.54 -0.59 -11.27
C LEU A 236 6.03 -0.76 -11.62
N HIS A 237 6.56 -1.98 -11.51
CA HIS A 237 7.93 -2.27 -11.92
C HIS A 237 8.18 -2.05 -13.42
N SER A 238 7.18 -2.23 -14.29
CA SER A 238 7.37 -1.96 -15.73
C SER A 238 7.31 -0.48 -16.11
N VAL A 239 6.66 0.37 -15.30
CA VAL A 239 6.44 1.80 -15.60
C VAL A 239 7.29 2.75 -14.74
N PHE A 240 8.12 2.24 -13.84
CA PHE A 240 9.06 3.02 -13.02
C PHE A 240 10.49 2.49 -13.18
N ASN A 241 11.49 3.36 -13.02
CA ASN A 241 12.91 2.97 -13.07
C ASN A 241 13.31 2.01 -11.93
N LYS A 242 12.71 2.21 -10.75
CA LYS A 242 13.10 1.51 -9.53
C LYS A 242 11.88 1.30 -8.66
N VAL A 243 11.74 0.09 -8.15
CA VAL A 243 10.72 -0.26 -7.15
C VAL A 243 11.40 -0.87 -5.94
N SER A 244 11.01 -0.42 -4.75
CA SER A 244 11.54 -0.95 -3.50
C SER A 244 10.45 -1.14 -2.47
N LEU A 245 10.63 -2.17 -1.65
CA LEU A 245 9.77 -2.51 -0.54
C LEU A 245 10.62 -2.57 0.73
N SER A 246 10.19 -1.83 1.75
CA SER A 246 10.86 -1.80 3.05
C SER A 246 9.88 -2.12 4.16
N PRO A 247 10.17 -3.09 5.04
CA PRO A 247 9.31 -3.36 6.18
C PRO A 247 9.15 -2.14 7.09
N LEU A 248 7.93 -1.84 7.50
CA LEU A 248 7.64 -0.84 8.53
C LEU A 248 7.50 -1.53 9.89
N GLN A 249 8.13 -0.99 10.93
CA GLN A 249 8.07 -1.54 12.29
C GLN A 249 6.85 -1.06 13.11
N THR A 250 5.89 -0.40 12.47
CA THR A 250 4.88 0.41 13.15
C THR A 250 3.73 -0.37 13.77
N ASP A 251 3.55 -1.67 13.49
CA ASP A 251 2.31 -2.37 13.82
C ASP A 251 2.49 -3.90 14.02
N SER A 252 1.60 -4.50 14.81
CA SER A 252 1.25 -5.93 14.75
C SER A 252 0.88 -6.39 13.35
N ARG A 253 0.24 -5.54 12.55
CA ARG A 253 -0.17 -5.86 11.18
C ARG A 253 1.00 -5.67 10.21
N PRO A 254 1.41 -6.70 9.46
CA PRO A 254 2.51 -6.59 8.51
C PRO A 254 2.26 -5.46 7.51
N SER A 255 3.18 -4.51 7.48
CA SER A 255 3.10 -3.30 6.67
C SER A 255 4.46 -2.96 6.08
N GLN A 256 4.45 -2.44 4.85
CA GLN A 256 5.64 -2.14 4.07
C GLN A 256 5.51 -0.75 3.43
N LEU A 257 6.64 -0.07 3.27
CA LEU A 257 6.77 1.14 2.46
C LEU A 257 7.16 0.73 1.04
N LEU A 258 6.26 0.96 0.10
CA LEU A 258 6.49 0.85 -1.34
C LEU A 258 6.97 2.21 -1.86
N VAL A 259 8.13 2.21 -2.52
CA VAL A 259 8.66 3.38 -3.23
C VAL A 259 8.90 3.01 -4.68
N CYS A 260 8.20 3.67 -5.59
CA CYS A 260 8.40 3.59 -7.03
C CYS A 260 8.97 4.92 -7.51
N ALA A 261 10.19 4.92 -8.02
CA ALA A 261 10.93 6.12 -8.40
C ALA A 261 11.24 6.14 -9.90
N GLY A 262 11.17 7.34 -10.49
CA GLY A 262 11.50 7.55 -11.89
C GLY A 262 10.42 7.01 -12.83
N TYR A 263 9.21 7.55 -12.74
CA TYR A 263 8.11 7.20 -13.62
C TYR A 263 8.50 7.38 -15.10
N ARG A 264 8.26 6.36 -15.93
CA ARG A 264 8.65 6.31 -17.35
C ARG A 264 7.52 6.70 -18.29
N GLY A 265 6.28 6.69 -17.80
CA GLY A 265 5.08 6.73 -18.63
C GLY A 265 4.48 5.34 -18.81
N TYR A 266 3.37 5.29 -19.56
CA TYR A 266 2.56 4.11 -19.79
C TYR A 266 1.93 4.17 -21.17
N GLU A 267 1.63 3.00 -21.73
CA GLU A 267 0.78 2.91 -22.92
C GLU A 267 -0.69 3.08 -22.55
N PRO A 268 -1.49 3.85 -23.31
CA PRO A 268 -2.89 4.11 -22.99
C PRO A 268 -3.74 2.85 -22.73
N THR A 269 -3.43 1.76 -23.43
CA THR A 269 -4.09 0.44 -23.30
C THR A 269 -4.00 -0.12 -21.88
N LEU A 270 -2.86 0.04 -21.20
CA LEU A 270 -2.68 -0.43 -19.83
C LEU A 270 -3.68 0.22 -18.87
N LEU A 271 -3.93 1.52 -19.05
CA LEU A 271 -4.86 2.26 -18.22
C LEU A 271 -6.30 1.79 -18.44
N GLU A 272 -6.68 1.56 -19.70
CA GLU A 272 -8.01 1.04 -20.06
C GLU A 272 -8.25 -0.33 -19.42
N VAL A 273 -7.27 -1.24 -19.52
CA VAL A 273 -7.36 -2.58 -18.91
C VAL A 273 -7.45 -2.51 -17.38
N LEU A 274 -6.65 -1.66 -16.72
CA LEU A 274 -6.74 -1.50 -15.26
C LEU A 274 -8.09 -0.88 -14.83
N GLN A 275 -8.68 -0.02 -15.66
CA GLN A 275 -10.03 0.49 -15.45
C GLN A 275 -11.08 -0.62 -15.61
N GLU A 276 -10.91 -1.53 -16.58
CA GLU A 276 -11.77 -2.72 -16.74
C GLU A 276 -11.65 -3.69 -15.55
N VAL A 277 -10.44 -3.94 -15.06
CA VAL A 277 -10.19 -4.74 -13.85
C VAL A 277 -10.94 -4.14 -12.66
N ARG A 278 -10.88 -2.82 -12.48
CA ARG A 278 -11.61 -2.13 -11.41
C ARG A 278 -13.12 -2.27 -11.60
N GLN A 279 -13.61 -2.05 -12.83
CA GLN A 279 -15.03 -2.17 -13.13
C GLN A 279 -15.53 -3.59 -12.81
N THR A 280 -14.74 -4.61 -13.18
CA THR A 280 -14.99 -6.01 -12.82
C THR A 280 -15.08 -6.17 -11.30
N LEU A 281 -14.13 -5.64 -10.53
CA LEU A 281 -14.19 -5.68 -9.05
C LEU A 281 -15.48 -5.08 -8.51
N CYS A 282 -15.96 -3.96 -9.06
CA CYS A 282 -17.22 -3.31 -8.62
C CYS A 282 -18.47 -4.13 -8.96
N GLU A 283 -18.46 -4.90 -10.04
CA GLU A 283 -19.62 -5.67 -10.51
C GLU A 283 -19.75 -7.04 -9.84
N LEU A 284 -18.66 -7.56 -9.26
CA LEU A 284 -18.68 -8.84 -8.58
C LEU A 284 -19.54 -8.79 -7.31
N GLN A 285 -20.36 -9.82 -7.14
CA GLN A 285 -21.22 -9.98 -5.98
C GLN A 285 -20.91 -11.26 -5.21
N GLY A 286 -21.25 -11.25 -3.92
CA GLY A 286 -21.11 -12.41 -3.05
C GLY A 286 -19.66 -12.76 -2.75
N ASP A 287 -19.31 -14.03 -2.88
CA ASP A 287 -17.97 -14.57 -2.55
C ASP A 287 -17.05 -14.64 -3.78
N ARG A 288 -17.31 -13.81 -4.79
CA ARG A 288 -16.53 -13.73 -6.04
C ARG A 288 -15.59 -12.54 -5.98
N ASP A 289 -14.41 -12.71 -6.55
CA ASP A 289 -13.37 -11.70 -6.48
C ASP A 289 -12.36 -11.78 -7.65
N VAL A 290 -11.71 -10.67 -7.98
CA VAL A 290 -10.57 -10.67 -8.92
C VAL A 290 -9.31 -11.10 -8.18
N LEU A 291 -8.76 -12.24 -8.58
CA LEU A 291 -7.67 -12.91 -7.89
C LEU A 291 -6.30 -12.62 -8.48
N GLU A 292 -6.25 -12.23 -9.74
CA GLU A 292 -5.02 -12.08 -10.54
C GLU A 292 -5.28 -11.05 -11.64
N VAL A 293 -4.27 -10.21 -11.91
CA VAL A 293 -4.28 -9.19 -12.97
C VAL A 293 -3.15 -9.40 -13.98
N VAL A 294 -2.12 -10.16 -13.62
CA VAL A 294 -1.00 -10.57 -14.48
C VAL A 294 -0.79 -12.07 -14.25
N PRO A 295 -0.64 -12.88 -15.31
CA PRO A 295 -0.47 -14.32 -15.18
C PRO A 295 0.66 -14.73 -14.28
N MET A 296 0.40 -15.73 -13.45
CA MET A 296 1.44 -16.30 -12.58
C MET A 296 2.66 -16.79 -13.36
N GLN A 297 2.49 -17.25 -14.60
CA GLN A 297 3.59 -17.65 -15.47
C GLN A 297 4.55 -16.48 -15.76
N GLN A 298 4.03 -15.26 -15.92
CA GLN A 298 4.84 -14.06 -16.09
C GLN A 298 5.52 -13.67 -14.77
N LEU A 299 4.74 -13.60 -13.68
CA LEU A 299 5.25 -13.21 -12.36
C LEU A 299 6.34 -14.15 -11.84
N LEU A 300 6.24 -15.46 -12.12
CA LEU A 300 7.23 -16.47 -11.73
C LEU A 300 8.29 -16.70 -12.81
N GLY A 301 8.05 -16.26 -14.05
CA GLY A 301 9.03 -16.30 -15.14
C GLY A 301 10.16 -15.29 -14.91
N ASP A 302 9.83 -14.13 -14.33
CA ASP A 302 10.83 -13.18 -13.83
C ASP A 302 11.35 -13.60 -12.44
N GLY A 303 12.43 -14.39 -12.43
CA GLY A 303 13.05 -14.87 -11.21
C GLY A 303 13.57 -13.76 -10.28
N ARG A 304 13.94 -12.58 -10.81
CA ARG A 304 14.36 -11.45 -9.96
C ARG A 304 13.17 -10.80 -9.29
N PHE A 305 12.09 -10.58 -10.03
CA PHE A 305 10.86 -10.05 -9.46
C PHE A 305 10.30 -11.00 -8.40
N GLN A 306 10.28 -12.30 -8.68
CA GLN A 306 9.85 -13.31 -7.71
C GLN A 306 10.72 -13.26 -6.44
N HIS A 307 12.04 -13.23 -6.58
CA HIS A 307 12.96 -13.15 -5.45
C HIS A 307 12.78 -11.85 -4.65
N PHE A 308 12.62 -10.72 -5.34
CA PHE A 308 12.34 -9.41 -4.76
C PHE A 308 11.10 -9.44 -3.86
N LEU A 309 9.96 -9.90 -4.37
CA LEU A 309 8.73 -9.98 -3.58
C LEU A 309 8.85 -10.98 -2.43
N LYS A 310 9.50 -12.13 -2.68
CA LYS A 310 9.70 -13.15 -1.66
C LYS A 310 10.50 -12.59 -0.47
N ALA A 311 11.63 -11.96 -0.74
CA ALA A 311 12.47 -11.36 0.29
C ALA A 311 11.73 -10.25 1.06
N ALA A 312 10.99 -9.37 0.36
CA ALA A 312 10.25 -8.28 0.98
C ALA A 312 9.13 -8.78 1.91
N ASN A 313 8.32 -9.73 1.43
CA ASN A 313 7.24 -10.33 2.22
C ASN A 313 7.79 -11.09 3.44
N GLU A 314 8.86 -11.87 3.28
CA GLU A 314 9.46 -12.60 4.39
C GLU A 314 10.03 -11.66 5.45
N ALA A 315 10.70 -10.58 5.03
CA ALA A 315 11.24 -9.58 5.94
C ALA A 315 10.15 -8.92 6.78
N VAL A 316 9.00 -8.55 6.19
CA VAL A 316 7.89 -7.96 6.96
C VAL A 316 7.21 -8.99 7.87
N LEU A 317 6.99 -10.23 7.40
CA LEU A 317 6.33 -11.26 8.20
C LEU A 317 7.19 -11.67 9.40
N TYR A 318 8.52 -11.80 9.23
CA TYR A 318 9.43 -12.08 10.34
C TYR A 318 9.39 -10.96 11.40
N ARG A 319 9.40 -9.70 10.97
CA ARG A 319 9.34 -8.55 11.88
C ARG A 319 8.02 -8.53 12.65
N SER A 320 6.89 -8.66 11.96
CA SER A 320 5.57 -8.70 12.61
C SER A 320 5.42 -9.89 13.54
N LEU A 321 5.90 -11.07 13.17
CA LEU A 321 5.89 -12.25 14.03
C LEU A 321 6.71 -11.99 15.31
N ALA A 322 7.91 -11.44 15.19
CA ALA A 322 8.74 -11.09 16.34
C ALA A 322 8.08 -10.05 17.26
N THR A 323 7.38 -9.07 16.68
CA THR A 323 6.59 -8.07 17.42
C THR A 323 5.44 -8.72 18.19
N VAL A 324 4.64 -9.56 17.54
CA VAL A 324 3.53 -10.28 18.20
C VAL A 324 4.05 -11.14 19.35
N VAL A 325 5.13 -11.90 19.13
CA VAL A 325 5.75 -12.73 20.19
C VAL A 325 6.26 -11.87 21.36
N ARG A 326 6.82 -10.69 21.08
CA ARG A 326 7.28 -9.76 22.12
C ARG A 326 6.10 -9.23 22.94
N TRP A 327 5.02 -8.81 22.28
CA TRP A 327 3.85 -8.27 22.96
C TRP A 327 3.08 -9.34 23.74
N GLU A 328 2.99 -10.57 23.22
CA GLU A 328 2.43 -11.72 23.93
C GLU A 328 3.19 -11.97 25.26
N LYS A 329 4.53 -11.90 25.24
CA LYS A 329 5.34 -12.02 26.45
C LYS A 329 5.04 -10.92 27.47
N GLN A 330 4.84 -9.69 27.03
CA GLN A 330 4.50 -8.56 27.91
C GLN A 330 3.11 -8.72 28.53
N LEU A 331 2.14 -9.20 27.75
CA LEU A 331 0.80 -9.53 28.26
C LEU A 331 0.89 -10.54 29.42
N LEU A 332 1.62 -11.65 29.22
CA LEU A 332 1.79 -12.68 30.25
C LEU A 332 2.50 -12.15 31.51
N GLN A 333 3.48 -11.27 31.36
CA GLN A 333 4.17 -10.63 32.49
C GLN A 333 3.22 -9.72 33.28
N ASN A 334 2.41 -8.91 32.60
CA ASN A 334 1.44 -8.03 33.25
C ASN A 334 0.36 -8.81 34.01
N SER A 335 -0.13 -9.92 33.44
CA SER A 335 -1.10 -10.80 34.11
C SER A 335 -0.52 -11.47 35.36
N SER A 336 0.78 -11.80 35.36
CA SER A 336 1.43 -12.41 36.53
C SER A 336 1.57 -11.45 37.73
N MET A 337 1.78 -10.16 37.49
CA MET A 337 1.87 -9.16 38.57
C MET A 337 0.50 -8.83 39.18
N GLN A 338 -0.58 -8.84 38.39
CA GLN A 338 -1.93 -8.61 38.90
C GLN A 338 -2.46 -9.75 39.79
N GLY A 339 -1.93 -10.97 39.62
CA GLY A 339 -2.29 -12.13 40.45
C GLY A 339 -1.59 -12.22 41.82
N THR A 340 -0.67 -11.29 42.14
CA THR A 340 0.11 -11.33 43.40
C THR A 340 -0.32 -10.31 44.46
N GLU A 341 -1.32 -9.46 44.17
CA GLU A 341 -1.87 -8.46 45.09
C GLU A 341 -3.21 -8.87 45.75
N GLY A 342 -3.57 -10.15 45.69
CA GLY A 342 -4.84 -10.70 46.22
C GLY A 342 -4.73 -11.31 47.60
#